data_AF-A0A2K8P4Y5-F1
#
_entry.id   AF-A0A2K8P4Y5-F1
#
_cell.length_a   1.000
_cell.length_b   1.000
_cell.length_c   1.000
_cell.angle_alpha   90.00
_cell.angle_beta   90.00
_cell.angle_gamma   90.00
#
_symmetry.space_group_name_H-M   'P 1'
#
loop_
_entity.id
_entity.type
_entity.pdbx_description
1 polymer ?
#
loop_
_entity_poly.entity_id
_entity_poly.type
_entity_poly.pdbx_seq_one_letter_code
_entity_poly.pdbx_strand_id
1 'polypeptide(L)'
;MLEVTKTVDESFELSQVQENALKENQFYLPSLWRVFFARITDLIISSLLFLILGFIFKDQAKDGNWVFLFIIFSAALIWNFSYFVLLPYFLKGKTVGKIIFRIKLVKLKINEKLKFKDLFQRELWFILLPWCLLYLGNILFLFLMMKYDKTKTSIFLDLGYIVYQVNYWIFLIWNIAIALSIKLQKNHQSSADMKNKVIVVLEKTKKLKRYSNISGKSVLKETPGKFDSVILNEIGNSDEKEFYSSIHVDKPNLTENLKLEKKNRKQIEQKEKGESHE
;
A
#
# COMPACT_ATOMS: atom_id res chain seq x y z
N MET A 1 33.89 5.76 17.42
CA MET A 1 32.61 5.97 16.71
C MET A 1 31.79 4.72 16.89
N LEU A 2 30.69 4.79 17.64
CA LEU A 2 29.76 3.68 17.84
C LEU A 2 28.76 3.68 16.68
N GLU A 3 28.84 2.68 15.79
CA GLU A 3 27.80 2.43 14.80
C GLU A 3 26.56 1.90 15.50
N VAL A 4 25.53 2.74 15.58
CA VAL A 4 24.19 2.33 16.01
C VAL A 4 23.57 1.57 14.84
N THR A 5 23.71 0.25 14.83
CA THR A 5 22.91 -0.63 13.97
C THR A 5 21.46 -0.57 14.43
N LYS A 6 20.64 0.24 13.75
CA LYS A 6 19.18 0.16 13.83
C LYS A 6 18.75 -1.21 13.27
N THR A 7 18.57 -2.18 14.15
CA THR A 7 17.76 -3.37 13.86
C THR A 7 16.32 -2.90 13.76
N VAL A 8 15.87 -2.64 12.54
CA VAL A 8 14.44 -2.48 12.26
C VAL A 8 13.83 -3.87 12.48
N ASP A 9 13.02 -3.98 13.54
CA ASP A 9 12.32 -5.22 13.91
C ASP A 9 11.40 -5.67 12.76
N GLU A 10 11.91 -6.55 11.88
CA GLU A 10 11.10 -7.23 10.85
C GLU A 10 9.95 -8.04 11.49
N SER A 11 10.09 -8.36 12.78
CA SER A 11 9.10 -9.09 13.59
C SER A 11 7.82 -8.28 13.87
N PHE A 12 7.89 -6.95 13.89
CA PHE A 12 6.76 -6.10 14.26
C PHE A 12 5.75 -5.94 13.11
N GLU A 13 6.21 -5.97 11.86
CA GLU A 13 5.31 -5.98 10.70
C GLU A 13 4.74 -7.39 10.42
N LEU A 14 5.50 -8.46 10.71
CA LEU A 14 5.07 -9.83 10.44
C LEU A 14 3.89 -10.29 11.30
N SER A 15 3.81 -9.84 12.56
CA SER A 15 2.78 -10.27 13.51
C SER A 15 1.37 -9.80 13.12
N GLN A 16 1.20 -8.54 12.72
CA GLN A 16 -0.11 -8.03 12.24
C GLN A 16 -0.49 -8.54 10.84
N VAL A 17 0.51 -8.92 10.02
CA VAL A 17 0.28 -9.40 8.64
C VAL A 17 -0.23 -10.84 8.62
N GLN A 18 0.17 -11.69 9.57
CA GLN A 18 -0.31 -13.08 9.64
C GLN A 18 -1.75 -13.18 10.16
N GLU A 19 -2.18 -12.27 11.02
CA GLU A 19 -3.53 -12.27 11.60
C GLU A 19 -4.63 -11.92 10.57
N ASN A 20 -4.28 -11.17 9.52
CA ASN A 20 -5.21 -10.70 8.48
C ASN A 20 -5.19 -11.53 7.19
N ALA A 21 -4.54 -12.70 7.20
CA ALA A 21 -4.48 -13.59 6.04
C ALA A 21 -5.64 -14.60 6.10
N LEU A 22 -6.51 -14.59 5.07
CA LEU A 22 -7.46 -15.70 4.87
C LEU A 22 -6.66 -16.94 4.46
N LYS A 23 -6.38 -17.83 5.42
CA LYS A 23 -5.82 -19.17 5.17
C LYS A 23 -6.83 -19.99 4.38
N GLU A 24 -6.79 -19.83 3.06
CA GLU A 24 -7.22 -20.77 2.02
C GLU A 24 -6.97 -20.18 0.61
N ASN A 25 -6.77 -18.87 0.49
CA ASN A 25 -6.40 -18.22 -0.77
C ASN A 25 -5.38 -17.11 -0.46
N GLN A 26 -4.33 -16.95 -1.28
CA GLN A 26 -3.16 -16.10 -1.05
C GLN A 26 -3.41 -14.57 -0.93
N PHE A 27 -4.62 -14.15 -0.58
CA PHE A 27 -5.06 -12.77 -0.47
C PHE A 27 -4.90 -12.24 0.96
N TYR A 28 -4.42 -11.00 1.07
CA TYR A 28 -4.36 -10.29 2.34
C TYR A 28 -5.58 -9.37 2.46
N LEU A 29 -6.30 -9.45 3.58
CA LEU A 29 -7.39 -8.53 3.87
C LEU A 29 -6.80 -7.14 4.19
N PRO A 30 -7.30 -6.07 3.56
CA PRO A 30 -6.93 -4.72 3.96
C PRO A 30 -7.58 -4.37 5.30
N SER A 31 -6.95 -3.45 6.03
CA SER A 31 -7.57 -2.83 7.21
C SER A 31 -8.85 -2.08 6.82
N LEU A 32 -9.85 -2.10 7.71
CA LEU A 32 -11.14 -1.45 7.47
C LEU A 32 -10.99 0.05 7.19
N TRP A 33 -10.06 0.72 7.88
CA TRP A 33 -9.72 2.13 7.63
C TRP A 33 -9.25 2.37 6.20
N ARG A 34 -8.44 1.46 5.64
CA ARG A 34 -7.95 1.60 4.27
C ARG A 34 -9.08 1.51 3.24
N VAL A 35 -10.04 0.60 3.48
CA VAL A 35 -11.24 0.47 2.64
C VAL A 35 -12.12 1.71 2.77
N PHE A 36 -12.30 2.21 4.00
CA PHE A 36 -13.08 3.39 4.30
C PHE A 36 -12.51 4.66 3.63
N PHE A 37 -11.22 4.93 3.78
CA PHE A 37 -10.57 6.09 3.14
C PHE A 37 -10.55 6.00 1.62
N ALA A 38 -10.37 4.80 1.05
CA ALA A 38 -10.51 4.61 -0.39
C ALA A 38 -11.91 4.98 -0.87
N ARG A 39 -12.95 4.64 -0.09
CA ARG A 39 -14.33 4.98 -0.40
C ARG A 39 -14.61 6.48 -0.27
N ILE A 40 -14.12 7.14 0.79
CA ILE A 40 -14.21 8.59 0.94
C ILE A 40 -13.56 9.29 -0.25
N THR A 41 -12.35 8.87 -0.63
CA THR A 41 -11.62 9.46 -1.76
C THR A 41 -12.41 9.30 -3.06
N ASP A 42 -12.97 8.11 -3.29
CA ASP A 42 -13.85 7.88 -4.44
C ASP A 42 -15.10 8.77 -4.43
N LEU A 43 -15.72 8.98 -3.26
CA LEU A 43 -16.89 9.85 -3.12
C LEU A 43 -16.56 11.32 -3.41
N ILE A 44 -15.42 11.81 -2.93
CA ILE A 44 -14.92 13.17 -3.23
C ILE A 44 -14.68 13.34 -4.74
N ILE A 45 -14.04 12.36 -5.38
CA ILE A 45 -13.81 12.39 -6.83
C ILE A 45 -15.13 12.37 -7.60
N SER A 46 -16.11 11.57 -7.15
CA SER A 46 -17.42 11.54 -7.79
C SER A 46 -18.21 12.85 -7.61
N SER A 47 -18.09 13.52 -6.46
CA SER A 47 -18.85 14.74 -6.16
C SER A 47 -18.28 15.99 -6.82
N LEU A 48 -17.00 15.97 -7.21
CA LEU A 48 -16.35 17.05 -7.96
C LEU A 48 -17.12 17.43 -9.23
N LEU A 49 -17.64 16.46 -9.99
CA LEU A 49 -18.43 16.78 -11.19
C LEU A 49 -19.69 17.57 -10.84
N PHE A 50 -20.40 17.17 -9.78
CA PHE A 50 -21.60 17.88 -9.34
C PHE A 50 -21.29 19.32 -8.93
N LEU A 51 -20.17 19.54 -8.23
CA LEU A 51 -19.72 20.88 -7.85
C LEU A 51 -19.40 21.73 -9.08
N ILE A 52 -18.67 21.17 -10.05
CA ILE A 52 -18.32 21.86 -11.30
C ILE A 52 -19.58 22.23 -12.09
N LEU A 53 -20.52 21.29 -12.28
CA LEU A 53 -21.78 21.56 -12.98
C LEU A 53 -22.64 22.58 -12.23
N GLY A 54 -22.73 22.46 -10.90
CA GLY A 54 -23.45 23.42 -10.07
C GLY A 54 -22.87 24.82 -10.13
N PHE A 55 -21.55 24.96 -10.29
CA PHE A 55 -20.90 26.26 -10.48
C PHE A 55 -21.16 26.83 -11.89
N ILE A 56 -21.01 26.02 -12.94
CA ILE A 56 -21.23 26.44 -14.33
C ILE A 56 -22.68 26.89 -14.56
N PHE A 57 -23.64 26.15 -14.01
CA PHE A 57 -25.07 26.42 -14.20
C PHE A 57 -25.69 27.24 -13.07
N LYS A 58 -24.87 27.85 -12.19
CA LYS A 58 -25.34 28.59 -11.02
C LYS A 58 -26.37 29.67 -11.37
N ASP A 59 -26.12 30.42 -12.44
CA ASP A 59 -27.00 31.54 -12.81
C ASP A 59 -28.24 31.08 -13.57
N GLN A 60 -28.14 30.02 -14.38
CA GLN A 60 -29.29 29.45 -15.11
C GLN A 60 -30.25 28.66 -14.20
N ALA A 61 -29.75 28.14 -13.07
CA ALA A 61 -30.57 27.48 -12.06
C ALA A 61 -31.36 28.46 -11.18
N LYS A 62 -30.95 29.73 -11.06
CA LYS A 62 -31.65 30.75 -10.26
C LYS A 62 -33.02 31.11 -10.83
N ASP A 63 -33.18 31.01 -12.15
CA ASP A 63 -34.42 31.38 -12.84
C ASP A 63 -35.53 30.32 -12.71
N GLY A 64 -35.36 29.35 -11.80
CA GLY A 64 -36.35 28.30 -11.57
C GLY A 64 -36.53 27.36 -12.75
N ASN A 65 -35.54 27.27 -13.65
CA ASN A 65 -35.61 26.41 -14.82
C ASN A 65 -35.30 24.95 -14.45
N TRP A 66 -36.38 24.18 -14.27
CA TRP A 66 -36.37 22.75 -13.92
C TRP A 66 -35.57 21.88 -14.88
N VAL A 67 -35.44 22.31 -16.14
CA VAL A 67 -34.67 21.58 -17.16
C VAL A 67 -33.20 21.50 -16.78
N PHE A 68 -32.61 22.59 -16.26
CA PHE A 68 -31.20 22.58 -15.83
C PHE A 68 -30.97 21.71 -14.60
N LEU A 69 -31.92 21.70 -13.66
CA LEU A 69 -31.88 20.76 -12.54
C LEU A 69 -31.88 19.31 -13.04
N PHE A 70 -32.79 18.98 -13.97
CA PHE A 70 -32.85 17.65 -14.57
C PHE A 70 -31.56 17.26 -15.30
N ILE A 71 -30.94 18.19 -16.04
CA ILE A 71 -29.65 17.98 -16.72
C ILE A 71 -28.54 17.69 -15.70
N ILE A 72 -28.42 18.50 -14.65
CA ILE A 72 -27.41 18.31 -13.60
C ILE A 72 -27.59 16.95 -12.93
N PHE A 73 -28.83 16.58 -12.59
CA PHE A 73 -29.12 15.28 -11.97
C PHE A 73 -28.81 14.11 -12.90
N SER A 74 -29.23 14.18 -14.17
CA SER A 74 -28.96 13.14 -15.16
C SER A 74 -27.47 12.95 -15.39
N ALA A 75 -26.74 14.06 -15.53
CA ALA A 75 -25.28 14.05 -15.68
C ALA A 75 -24.59 13.45 -14.45
N ALA A 76 -25.01 13.81 -13.24
CA ALA A 76 -24.47 13.26 -12.01
C ALA A 76 -24.73 11.75 -11.87
N LEU A 77 -25.91 11.27 -12.27
CA LEU A 77 -26.24 9.85 -12.23
C LEU A 77 -25.41 9.06 -13.26
N ILE A 78 -25.30 9.56 -14.49
CA ILE A 78 -24.46 8.98 -15.55
C ILE A 78 -23.00 8.93 -15.10
N TRP A 79 -22.51 10.00 -14.47
CA TRP A 79 -21.14 10.06 -13.95
C TRP A 79 -20.91 9.06 -12.83
N ASN A 80 -21.80 8.99 -11.83
CA ASN A 80 -21.68 8.01 -10.75
C ASN A 80 -21.70 6.58 -11.28
N PHE A 81 -22.61 6.28 -12.22
CA PHE A 81 -22.65 4.97 -12.87
C PHE A 81 -21.34 4.68 -13.61
N SER A 82 -20.84 5.65 -14.38
CA SER A 82 -19.59 5.50 -15.12
C SER A 82 -18.39 5.29 -14.20
N TYR A 83 -18.30 6.06 -13.12
CA TYR A 83 -17.18 6.03 -12.17
C TYR A 83 -17.18 4.79 -11.27
N PHE A 84 -18.34 4.35 -10.78
CA PHE A 84 -18.41 3.24 -9.83
C PHE A 84 -18.66 1.88 -10.51
N VAL A 85 -19.31 1.84 -11.68
CA VAL A 85 -19.66 0.59 -12.36
C VAL A 85 -18.75 0.36 -13.57
N LEU A 86 -18.70 1.30 -14.53
CA LEU A 86 -17.94 1.10 -15.77
C LEU A 86 -16.43 1.11 -15.51
N LEU A 87 -15.92 2.09 -14.77
CA LEU A 87 -14.48 2.21 -14.51
C LEU A 87 -13.92 0.96 -13.81
N PRO A 88 -14.52 0.40 -12.74
CA PRO A 88 -14.04 -0.84 -12.16
C PRO A 88 -14.24 -2.05 -13.05
N TYR A 89 -15.24 -2.05 -13.95
CA TYR A 89 -15.38 -3.12 -14.92
C TYR A 89 -14.16 -3.17 -15.87
N PHE A 90 -13.74 -2.02 -16.41
CA PHE A 90 -12.56 -1.94 -17.28
C PHE A 90 -11.23 -2.11 -16.53
N LEU A 91 -11.13 -1.60 -15.29
CA LEU A 91 -9.93 -1.66 -14.47
C LEU A 91 -9.85 -2.90 -13.55
N LYS A 92 -10.61 -3.96 -13.86
CA LYS A 92 -10.59 -5.25 -13.15
C LYS A 92 -10.85 -5.12 -11.63
N GLY A 93 -11.83 -4.32 -11.25
CA GLY A 93 -12.29 -4.12 -9.88
C GLY A 93 -11.67 -2.92 -9.16
N LYS A 94 -11.04 -1.99 -9.88
CA LYS A 94 -10.37 -0.81 -9.30
C LYS A 94 -11.06 0.50 -9.67
N THR A 95 -11.24 1.37 -8.68
CA THR A 95 -11.55 2.81 -8.81
C THR A 95 -10.29 3.62 -8.51
N VAL A 96 -10.31 4.95 -8.71
CA VAL A 96 -9.15 5.81 -8.43
C VAL A 96 -8.74 5.73 -6.96
N GLY A 97 -9.69 5.81 -6.03
CA GLY A 97 -9.43 5.64 -4.60
C GLY A 97 -8.83 4.25 -4.32
N LYS A 98 -9.40 3.18 -4.88
CA LYS A 98 -8.83 1.83 -4.71
C LYS A 98 -7.40 1.71 -5.25
N ILE A 99 -7.05 2.42 -6.32
CA ILE A 99 -5.68 2.48 -6.86
C ILE A 99 -4.74 3.19 -5.88
N ILE A 100 -5.12 4.37 -5.37
CA ILE A 100 -4.33 5.15 -4.41
C ILE A 100 -4.01 4.30 -3.18
N PHE A 101 -5.02 3.58 -2.66
CA PHE A 101 -4.87 2.72 -1.49
C PHE A 101 -4.42 1.30 -1.80
N ARG A 102 -4.03 0.95 -3.05
CA ARG A 102 -3.53 -0.38 -3.44
C ARG A 102 -4.45 -1.54 -3.02
N ILE A 103 -5.75 -1.33 -3.11
CA ILE A 103 -6.77 -2.35 -2.86
C ILE A 103 -7.47 -2.71 -4.17
N LYS A 104 -7.96 -3.94 -4.26
CA LYS A 104 -8.63 -4.46 -5.45
C LYS A 104 -9.81 -5.32 -5.07
N LEU A 105 -10.86 -5.27 -5.89
CA LEU A 105 -11.98 -6.19 -5.80
C LEU A 105 -11.69 -7.50 -6.55
N VAL A 106 -11.86 -8.65 -5.90
CA VAL A 106 -11.69 -9.97 -6.50
C VAL A 106 -12.83 -10.91 -6.11
N LYS A 107 -13.03 -11.98 -6.88
CA LYS A 107 -13.91 -13.09 -6.47
C LYS A 107 -13.18 -13.95 -5.43
N LEU A 108 -13.94 -14.54 -4.50
CA LEU A 108 -13.43 -15.52 -3.54
C LEU A 108 -12.83 -16.75 -4.25
N LYS A 109 -13.37 -17.13 -5.41
CA LYS A 109 -12.83 -18.22 -6.24
C LYS A 109 -11.77 -17.68 -7.20
N ILE A 110 -10.56 -18.24 -7.13
CA ILE A 110 -9.38 -17.82 -7.91
C ILE A 110 -9.63 -17.80 -9.43
N ASN A 111 -10.43 -18.74 -9.96
CA ASN A 111 -10.67 -18.87 -11.40
C ASN A 111 -11.85 -18.02 -11.91
N GLU A 112 -12.61 -17.37 -11.03
CA GLU A 112 -13.75 -16.57 -11.44
C GLU A 112 -13.35 -15.11 -11.65
N LYS A 113 -13.60 -14.61 -12.87
CA LYS A 113 -13.48 -13.17 -13.16
C LYS A 113 -14.68 -12.43 -12.57
N LEU A 114 -14.43 -11.19 -12.16
CA LEU A 114 -15.46 -10.28 -11.71
C LEU A 114 -16.42 -9.96 -12.86
N LYS A 115 -17.70 -10.29 -12.73
CA LYS A 115 -18.70 -10.01 -13.77
C LYS A 115 -19.24 -8.59 -13.57
N PHE A 116 -19.70 -7.99 -14.67
CA PHE A 116 -20.37 -6.68 -14.64
C PHE A 116 -21.55 -6.66 -13.66
N LYS A 117 -22.37 -7.72 -13.65
CA LYS A 117 -23.51 -7.86 -12.74
C LYS A 117 -23.10 -7.79 -11.26
N ASP A 118 -21.96 -8.37 -10.90
CA ASP A 118 -21.48 -8.36 -9.51
C ASP A 118 -21.13 -6.93 -9.07
N LEU A 119 -20.46 -6.18 -9.94
CA LEU A 119 -20.13 -4.77 -9.73
C LEU A 119 -21.38 -3.90 -9.68
N PHE A 120 -22.27 -4.06 -10.65
CA PHE A 120 -23.49 -3.28 -10.74
C PHE A 120 -24.36 -3.47 -9.51
N GLN A 121 -24.65 -4.71 -9.09
CA GLN A 121 -25.48 -4.96 -7.91
C GLN A 121 -24.86 -4.40 -6.62
N ARG A 122 -23.54 -4.51 -6.48
CA ARG A 122 -22.80 -3.98 -5.34
C ARG A 122 -22.91 -2.46 -5.26
N GLU A 123 -22.62 -1.76 -6.35
CA GLU A 123 -22.66 -0.30 -6.36
C GLU A 123 -24.09 0.26 -6.45
N LEU A 124 -25.04 -0.54 -6.96
CA LEU A 124 -26.47 -0.25 -6.88
C LEU A 124 -26.91 -0.13 -5.42
N TRP A 125 -26.54 -1.09 -4.58
CA TRP A 125 -26.88 -1.08 -3.15
C TRP A 125 -26.17 0.03 -2.38
N PHE A 126 -24.90 0.28 -2.70
CA PHE A 126 -24.09 1.22 -1.91
C PHE A 126 -24.24 2.69 -2.30
N ILE A 127 -24.46 2.98 -3.58
CA ILE A 127 -24.44 4.36 -4.10
C ILE A 127 -25.72 4.66 -4.83
N LEU A 128 -26.02 3.92 -5.90
CA LEU A 128 -27.08 4.35 -6.81
C LEU A 128 -28.45 4.39 -6.11
N LEU A 129 -28.79 3.40 -5.29
CA LEU A 129 -30.07 3.35 -4.60
C LEU A 129 -30.22 4.47 -3.56
N PRO A 130 -29.26 4.72 -2.64
CA PRO A 130 -29.30 5.89 -1.75
C PRO A 130 -29.43 7.22 -2.49
N TRP A 131 -28.66 7.39 -3.56
CA TRP A 131 -28.72 8.61 -4.37
C TRP A 131 -30.06 8.74 -5.10
N CYS A 132 -30.62 7.67 -5.66
CA CYS A 132 -31.93 7.68 -6.28
C CYS A 132 -33.04 8.04 -5.28
N LEU A 133 -32.99 7.51 -4.05
CA LEU A 133 -33.93 7.89 -2.99
C LEU A 133 -33.80 9.38 -2.63
N LEU A 134 -32.56 9.85 -2.46
CA LEU A 134 -32.28 11.26 -2.21
C LEU A 134 -32.84 12.16 -3.34
N TYR A 135 -32.67 11.77 -4.60
CA TYR A 135 -33.21 12.51 -5.73
C TYR A 135 -34.74 12.47 -5.78
N LEU A 136 -35.36 11.32 -5.51
CA LEU A 136 -36.81 11.18 -5.47
C LEU A 136 -37.42 12.12 -4.42
N GLY A 137 -36.84 12.19 -3.21
CA GLY A 137 -37.28 13.09 -2.17
C GLY A 137 -37.08 14.57 -2.53
N ASN A 138 -36.02 14.92 -3.25
CA ASN A 138 -35.80 16.28 -3.74
C ASN A 138 -36.80 16.69 -4.83
N ILE A 139 -37.17 15.77 -5.74
CA ILE A 139 -38.23 16.01 -6.73
C ILE A 139 -39.57 16.22 -6.03
N LEU A 140 -39.88 15.41 -5.01
CA LEU A 140 -41.10 15.56 -4.22
C LEU A 140 -41.14 16.90 -3.48
N PHE A 141 -40.02 17.31 -2.87
CA PHE A 141 -39.87 18.63 -2.26
C PHE A 141 -40.16 19.75 -3.26
N LEU A 142 -39.52 19.71 -4.43
CA LEU A 142 -39.72 20.71 -5.47
C LEU A 142 -41.20 20.76 -5.91
N PHE A 143 -41.85 19.61 -6.08
CA PHE A 143 -43.28 19.54 -6.44
C PHE A 143 -44.19 20.17 -5.37
N LEU A 144 -43.87 19.99 -4.08
CA LEU A 144 -44.56 20.69 -3.00
C LEU A 144 -44.32 22.20 -3.06
N MET A 145 -43.10 22.64 -3.35
CA MET A 145 -42.75 24.05 -3.51
C MET A 145 -43.40 24.71 -4.72
N MET A 146 -43.74 23.98 -5.80
CA MET A 146 -44.53 24.53 -6.91
C MET A 146 -45.94 24.94 -6.50
N LYS A 147 -46.53 24.23 -5.51
CA LYS A 147 -47.89 24.51 -5.02
C LYS A 147 -47.92 25.53 -3.89
N TYR A 148 -46.75 25.98 -3.44
CA TYR A 148 -46.63 26.98 -2.40
C TYR A 148 -47.02 28.36 -2.92
N ASP A 149 -47.97 28.99 -2.24
CA ASP A 149 -48.29 30.41 -2.39
C ASP A 149 -48.02 31.11 -1.06
N LYS A 150 -47.17 32.14 -1.07
CA LYS A 150 -46.79 32.95 0.09
C LYS A 150 -47.99 33.51 0.85
N THR A 151 -49.12 33.70 0.17
CA THR A 151 -50.28 34.40 0.73
C THR A 151 -51.39 33.49 1.26
N LYS A 152 -51.38 32.19 0.92
CA LYS A 152 -52.53 31.29 1.20
C LYS A 152 -52.19 29.93 1.79
N THR A 153 -50.98 29.40 1.60
CA THR A 153 -50.71 27.98 1.89
C THR A 153 -49.29 27.74 2.43
N SER A 154 -49.03 28.20 3.65
CA SER A 154 -47.78 27.91 4.39
C SER A 154 -47.55 26.42 4.63
N ILE A 155 -48.61 25.62 4.70
CA ILE A 155 -48.56 24.17 4.94
C ILE A 155 -47.68 23.43 3.92
N PHE A 156 -47.67 23.85 2.65
CA PHE A 156 -46.83 23.20 1.63
C PHE A 156 -45.33 23.46 1.83
N LEU A 157 -44.97 24.62 2.39
CA LEU A 157 -43.59 24.93 2.73
C LEU A 157 -43.11 24.08 3.91
N ASP A 158 -43.91 23.97 4.96
CA ASP A 158 -43.56 23.18 6.14
C ASP A 158 -43.46 21.69 5.80
N LEU A 159 -44.45 21.16 5.06
CA LEU A 159 -44.40 19.78 4.55
C LEU A 159 -43.21 19.55 3.63
N GLY A 160 -42.93 20.50 2.72
CA GLY A 160 -41.77 20.43 1.84
C GLY A 160 -40.47 20.34 2.63
N TYR A 161 -40.30 21.21 3.63
CA TYR A 161 -39.12 21.21 4.49
C TYR A 161 -38.98 19.91 5.29
N ILE A 162 -40.08 19.37 5.83
CA ILE A 162 -40.07 18.07 6.51
C ILE A 162 -39.65 16.95 5.56
N VAL A 163 -40.22 16.90 4.35
CA VAL A 163 -39.86 15.92 3.32
C VAL A 163 -38.37 16.02 2.97
N TYR A 164 -37.88 17.24 2.77
CA TYR A 164 -36.46 17.50 2.51
C TYR A 164 -35.60 16.95 3.66
N GLN A 165 -35.86 17.32 4.91
CA GLN A 165 -35.06 16.86 6.05
C GLN A 165 -35.11 15.34 6.24
N VAL A 166 -36.29 14.72 6.19
CA VAL A 166 -36.46 13.26 6.31
C VAL A 166 -35.67 12.53 5.22
N ASN A 167 -35.66 13.07 4.01
CA ASN A 167 -34.91 12.50 2.89
C ASN A 167 -33.39 12.45 3.16
N TYR A 168 -32.81 13.53 3.73
CA TYR A 168 -31.41 13.53 4.14
C TYR A 168 -31.14 12.58 5.32
N TRP A 169 -32.06 12.46 6.27
CA TRP A 169 -31.95 11.50 7.36
C TRP A 169 -31.93 10.06 6.87
N ILE A 170 -32.82 9.70 5.94
CA ILE A 170 -32.85 8.37 5.31
C ILE A 170 -31.49 8.09 4.64
N PHE A 171 -30.97 9.05 3.88
CA PHE A 171 -29.67 8.92 3.23
C PHE A 171 -28.53 8.73 4.25
N LEU A 172 -28.51 9.51 5.33
CA LEU A 172 -27.50 9.40 6.40
C LEU A 172 -27.57 8.02 7.07
N ILE A 173 -28.76 7.61 7.52
CA ILE A 173 -29.00 6.32 8.18
C ILE A 173 -28.58 5.17 7.27
N TRP A 174 -28.88 5.25 5.97
CA TRP A 174 -28.47 4.23 5.01
C TRP A 174 -26.95 4.09 4.93
N ASN A 175 -26.21 5.19 4.85
CA ASN A 175 -24.75 5.17 4.80
C ASN A 175 -24.14 4.62 6.11
N ILE A 176 -24.71 4.98 7.27
CA ILE A 176 -24.30 4.43 8.57
C ILE A 176 -24.57 2.93 8.62
N ALA A 177 -25.74 2.48 8.15
CA ALA A 177 -26.11 1.07 8.12
C ALA A 177 -25.14 0.25 7.24
N ILE A 178 -24.73 0.79 6.08
CA ILE A 178 -23.69 0.17 5.25
C ILE A 178 -22.38 0.05 6.03
N ALA A 179 -21.91 1.13 6.65
CA ALA A 179 -20.64 1.14 7.38
C ALA A 179 -20.64 0.13 8.56
N LEU A 180 -21.74 0.08 9.33
CA LEU A 180 -21.94 -0.88 10.40
C LEU A 180 -21.98 -2.31 9.88
N SER A 181 -22.68 -2.56 8.75
CA SER A 181 -22.74 -3.89 8.16
C SER A 181 -21.36 -4.43 7.77
N ILE A 182 -20.48 -3.56 7.26
CA ILE A 182 -19.10 -3.91 6.90
C ILE A 182 -18.25 -4.16 8.16
N LYS A 183 -18.42 -3.33 9.19
CA LYS A 183 -17.66 -3.45 10.45
C LYS A 183 -18.01 -4.72 11.24
N LEU A 184 -19.28 -5.15 11.21
CA LEU A 184 -19.74 -6.33 11.95
C LEU A 184 -19.32 -7.66 11.32
N GLN A 185 -18.91 -7.67 10.04
CA GLN A 185 -18.53 -8.90 9.35
C GLN A 185 -17.03 -9.20 9.48
N LYS A 186 -16.69 -10.46 9.80
CA LYS A 186 -15.30 -10.93 10.02
C LYS A 186 -14.34 -10.64 8.86
N ASN A 187 -14.85 -10.64 7.63
CA ASN A 187 -14.03 -10.43 6.42
C ASN A 187 -14.12 -8.99 5.89
N HIS A 188 -14.66 -8.04 6.66
CA HIS A 188 -14.97 -6.67 6.21
C HIS A 188 -15.76 -6.66 4.89
N GLN A 189 -16.65 -7.64 4.71
CA GLN A 189 -17.53 -7.74 3.56
C GLN A 189 -18.84 -7.04 3.87
N SER A 190 -19.57 -6.63 2.83
CA SER A 190 -20.98 -6.28 2.99
C SER A 190 -21.87 -7.46 2.64
N SER A 191 -23.15 -7.40 3.04
CA SER A 191 -24.16 -8.37 2.61
C SER A 191 -24.25 -8.53 1.08
N ALA A 192 -24.08 -7.43 0.33
CA ALA A 192 -24.05 -7.47 -1.13
C ALA A 192 -22.80 -8.19 -1.67
N ASP A 193 -21.64 -7.97 -1.04
CA ASP A 193 -20.39 -8.64 -1.38
C ASP A 193 -20.45 -10.15 -1.07
N MET A 194 -21.05 -10.53 0.07
CA MET A 194 -21.26 -11.94 0.44
C MET A 194 -22.12 -12.68 -0.59
N LYS A 195 -23.26 -12.08 -0.99
CA LYS A 195 -24.17 -12.67 -1.99
C LYS A 195 -23.46 -12.93 -3.31
N ASN A 196 -22.60 -12.02 -3.72
CA ASN A 196 -21.86 -12.12 -4.98
C ASN A 196 -20.48 -12.79 -4.82
N LYS A 197 -20.11 -13.28 -3.63
CA LYS A 197 -18.82 -13.90 -3.33
C LYS A 197 -17.62 -13.03 -3.74
N VAL A 198 -17.73 -11.74 -3.47
CA VAL A 198 -16.74 -10.72 -3.80
C VAL A 198 -16.01 -10.29 -2.53
N ILE A 199 -14.71 -10.02 -2.62
CA ILE A 199 -13.89 -9.58 -1.50
C ILE A 199 -12.92 -8.48 -1.93
N VAL A 200 -12.65 -7.55 -1.01
CA VAL A 200 -11.63 -6.52 -1.20
C VAL A 200 -10.31 -7.06 -0.65
N VAL A 201 -9.27 -7.03 -1.48
CA VAL A 201 -7.95 -7.58 -1.14
C VAL A 201 -6.87 -6.54 -1.36
N LEU A 202 -5.81 -6.65 -0.57
CA LEU A 202 -4.61 -5.85 -0.72
C LEU A 202 -3.80 -6.37 -1.91
N GLU A 203 -3.43 -5.47 -2.82
CA GLU A 203 -2.59 -5.84 -3.94
C GLU A 203 -1.17 -6.08 -3.44
N LYS A 204 -0.68 -7.32 -3.59
CA LYS A 204 0.74 -7.61 -3.32
C LYS A 204 1.55 -6.64 -4.18
N THR A 205 2.48 -5.93 -3.55
CA THR A 205 3.49 -5.19 -4.31
C THR A 205 4.08 -6.17 -5.29
N LYS A 206 4.01 -5.85 -6.60
CA LYS A 206 4.87 -6.53 -7.56
C LYS A 206 6.26 -6.32 -6.98
N LYS A 207 6.87 -7.37 -6.42
CA LYS A 207 8.28 -7.33 -6.10
C LYS A 207 8.89 -6.94 -7.44
N LEU A 208 9.33 -5.69 -7.56
CA LEU A 208 10.27 -5.34 -8.60
C LEU A 208 11.32 -6.40 -8.42
N LYS A 209 11.45 -7.31 -9.39
CA LYS A 209 12.69 -8.03 -9.53
C LYS A 209 13.68 -6.88 -9.77
N ARG A 210 14.22 -6.32 -8.68
CA ARG A 210 15.58 -5.87 -8.67
C ARG A 210 16.28 -7.14 -9.12
N TYR A 211 16.49 -7.25 -10.42
CA TYR A 211 17.82 -7.56 -10.87
C TYR A 211 18.65 -6.56 -10.07
N SER A 212 19.13 -7.01 -8.90
CA SER A 212 20.45 -6.58 -8.50
C SER A 212 21.22 -6.74 -9.80
N ASN A 213 21.73 -5.62 -10.33
CA ASN A 213 22.90 -5.75 -11.14
C ASN A 213 23.81 -6.61 -10.26
N ILE A 214 23.91 -7.88 -10.63
CA ILE A 214 24.98 -8.74 -10.20
C ILE A 214 26.18 -8.08 -10.87
N SER A 215 26.65 -6.99 -10.27
CA SER A 215 28.02 -6.51 -10.39
C SER A 215 28.92 -7.34 -9.48
N GLY A 216 28.56 -8.61 -9.26
CA GLY A 216 29.48 -9.66 -8.88
C GLY A 216 29.57 -10.55 -10.10
N LYS A 217 30.43 -10.18 -11.06
CA LYS A 217 30.84 -10.96 -12.24
C LYS A 217 30.42 -12.42 -12.10
N SER A 218 29.45 -12.87 -12.91
CA SER A 218 29.24 -14.30 -13.14
C SER A 218 30.47 -14.78 -13.92
N VAL A 219 31.57 -14.96 -13.21
CA VAL A 219 32.76 -15.64 -13.73
C VAL A 219 32.29 -17.07 -13.95
N LEU A 220 32.09 -17.41 -15.22
CA LEU A 220 31.91 -18.79 -15.66
C LEU A 220 32.97 -19.62 -14.92
N LYS A 221 32.55 -20.73 -14.30
CA LYS A 221 33.44 -21.60 -13.50
C LYS A 221 34.72 -21.98 -14.25
N GLU A 222 34.68 -21.93 -15.57
CA GLU A 222 35.76 -22.27 -16.49
C GLU A 222 36.16 -21.03 -17.29
N THR A 223 36.86 -20.09 -16.65
CA THR A 223 37.58 -19.04 -17.37
C THR A 223 39.08 -19.29 -17.21
N PRO A 224 39.87 -19.20 -18.29
CA PRO A 224 41.31 -19.38 -18.20
C PRO A 224 41.87 -18.33 -17.25
N GLY A 225 42.52 -18.77 -16.17
CA GLY A 225 43.04 -17.92 -15.09
C GLY A 225 42.43 -18.14 -13.71
N LYS A 226 41.39 -18.97 -13.57
CA LYS A 226 40.87 -19.38 -12.24
C LYS A 226 41.43 -20.75 -11.85
N PHE A 227 42.60 -20.74 -11.22
CA PHE A 227 43.21 -21.95 -10.67
C PHE A 227 42.44 -22.44 -9.44
N ASP A 228 42.32 -23.75 -9.30
CA ASP A 228 41.70 -24.36 -8.12
C ASP A 228 42.54 -24.04 -6.88
N SER A 229 41.91 -23.92 -5.71
CA SER A 229 42.61 -23.56 -4.46
C SER A 229 43.69 -24.59 -4.09
N VAL A 230 43.53 -25.83 -4.54
CA VAL A 230 44.52 -26.90 -4.44
C VAL A 230 45.79 -26.57 -5.24
N ILE A 231 45.64 -26.08 -6.48
CA ILE A 231 46.76 -25.71 -7.35
C ILE A 231 47.45 -24.46 -6.82
N LEU A 232 46.69 -23.47 -6.34
CA LEU A 232 47.25 -22.26 -5.73
C LEU A 232 48.04 -22.56 -4.46
N ASN A 233 47.57 -23.51 -3.64
CA ASN A 233 48.32 -23.98 -2.47
C ASN A 233 49.54 -24.80 -2.84
N GLU A 234 49.52 -25.52 -3.96
CA GLU A 234 50.68 -26.27 -4.45
C GLU A 234 51.78 -25.32 -4.97
N ILE A 235 51.40 -24.30 -5.74
CA ILE A 235 52.31 -23.23 -6.22
C ILE A 235 52.86 -22.41 -5.03
N GLY A 236 51.99 -22.00 -4.09
CA GLY A 236 52.44 -21.23 -2.93
C GLY A 236 53.42 -22.01 -2.03
N ASN A 237 53.21 -23.32 -1.88
CA ASN A 237 54.11 -24.17 -1.10
C ASN A 237 55.37 -24.60 -1.86
N SER A 238 55.34 -24.66 -3.20
CA SER A 238 56.54 -24.94 -4.00
C SER A 238 57.52 -23.77 -3.96
N ASP A 239 57.01 -22.54 -4.06
CA ASP A 239 57.84 -21.33 -4.08
C ASP A 239 58.52 -21.07 -2.72
N GLU A 240 57.80 -21.30 -1.61
CA GLU A 240 58.41 -21.25 -0.28
C GLU A 240 59.47 -22.36 -0.10
N LYS A 241 59.19 -23.59 -0.55
CA LYS A 241 60.17 -24.69 -0.46
C LYS A 241 61.41 -24.46 -1.32
N GLU A 242 61.26 -23.89 -2.51
CA GLU A 242 62.39 -23.50 -3.37
C GLU A 242 63.18 -22.32 -2.78
N PHE A 243 62.51 -21.34 -2.17
CA PHE A 243 63.17 -20.25 -1.47
C PHE A 243 64.00 -20.76 -0.27
N TYR A 244 63.44 -21.64 0.57
CA TYR A 244 64.19 -22.19 1.71
C TYR A 244 65.23 -23.24 1.33
N SER A 245 65.13 -23.89 0.17
CA SER A 245 66.14 -24.85 -0.32
C SER A 245 67.29 -24.15 -1.04
N SER A 246 67.03 -23.02 -1.71
CA SER A 246 68.05 -22.22 -2.42
C SER A 246 68.89 -21.34 -1.49
N ILE A 247 68.40 -21.04 -0.28
CA ILE A 247 69.20 -20.38 0.75
C ILE A 247 69.85 -21.45 1.63
N HIS A 248 71.05 -21.90 1.24
CA HIS A 248 71.99 -22.54 2.17
C HIS A 248 72.47 -21.51 3.21
N VAL A 249 71.63 -21.24 4.23
CA VAL A 249 72.13 -20.65 5.47
C VAL A 249 72.70 -21.80 6.29
N ASP A 250 74.02 -21.79 6.45
CA ASP A 250 74.69 -22.64 7.45
C ASP A 250 74.02 -22.38 8.82
N LYS A 251 73.30 -23.39 9.31
CA LYS A 251 72.50 -23.32 10.53
C LYS A 251 73.25 -23.36 11.88
N PRO A 252 74.60 -23.36 12.03
CA PRO A 252 75.20 -23.17 13.34
C PRO A 252 75.79 -21.76 13.44
N ASN A 253 75.04 -20.81 14.01
CA ASN A 253 75.59 -19.65 14.75
C ASN A 253 74.53 -18.64 15.26
N LEU A 254 73.25 -18.80 14.89
CA LEU A 254 72.20 -17.89 15.38
C LEU A 254 72.06 -17.91 16.91
N THR A 255 72.26 -19.07 17.54
CA THR A 255 72.15 -19.24 19.01
C THR A 255 73.33 -18.62 19.77
N GLU A 256 74.52 -18.55 19.18
CA GLU A 256 75.67 -17.87 19.78
C GLU A 256 75.53 -16.35 19.68
N ASN A 257 75.09 -15.85 18.52
CA ASN A 257 74.85 -14.42 18.32
C ASN A 257 73.72 -13.89 19.23
N LEU A 258 72.64 -14.66 19.42
CA LEU A 258 71.56 -14.30 20.37
C LEU A 258 72.02 -14.33 21.84
N LYS A 259 72.99 -15.18 22.20
CA LYS A 259 73.57 -15.19 23.55
C LYS A 259 74.51 -14.01 23.78
N LEU A 260 75.31 -13.64 22.77
CA LEU A 260 76.18 -12.46 22.80
C LEU A 260 75.35 -11.17 22.93
N GLU A 261 74.27 -11.05 22.17
CA GLU A 261 73.40 -9.88 22.18
C GLU A 261 72.70 -9.69 23.53
N LYS A 262 72.19 -10.78 24.13
CA LYS A 262 71.62 -10.74 25.49
C LYS A 262 72.64 -10.40 26.57
N LYS A 263 73.91 -10.82 26.41
CA LYS A 263 74.99 -10.51 27.36
C LYS A 263 75.37 -9.02 27.29
N ASN A 264 75.48 -8.46 26.08
CA ASN A 264 75.78 -7.04 25.88
C ASN A 264 74.66 -6.15 26.42
N ARG A 265 73.39 -6.54 26.23
CA ARG A 265 72.24 -5.78 26.76
C ARG A 265 72.23 -5.71 28.29
N LYS A 266 72.57 -6.81 28.97
CA LYS A 266 72.69 -6.84 30.43
C LYS A 266 73.86 -6.00 30.97
N GLN A 267 74.96 -5.90 30.23
CA GLN A 267 76.08 -5.04 30.64
C GLN A 267 75.76 -3.55 30.49
N ILE A 268 74.99 -3.18 29.47
CA ILE A 268 74.51 -1.80 29.29
C ILE A 268 73.56 -1.41 30.43
N GLU A 269 72.59 -2.26 30.75
CA GLU A 269 71.64 -2.02 31.86
C GLU A 269 72.32 -1.94 33.24
N GLN A 270 73.46 -2.61 33.43
CA GLN A 270 74.24 -2.52 34.68
C GLN A 270 75.08 -1.24 34.77
N LYS A 271 75.58 -0.73 33.65
CA LYS A 271 76.26 0.58 33.61
C LYS A 271 75.27 1.72 33.88
N GLU A 272 74.10 1.68 33.26
CA GLU A 272 73.06 2.72 33.44
C GLU A 272 72.49 2.78 34.87
N LYS A 273 72.53 1.68 35.63
CA LYS A 273 72.11 1.64 37.05
C LYS A 273 73.22 1.97 38.04
N GLY A 274 74.48 2.03 37.61
CA GLY A 274 75.63 2.37 38.45
C GLY A 274 75.93 3.86 38.53
N GLU A 275 75.45 4.66 37.57
CA GLU A 275 75.71 6.11 37.51
C GLU A 275 74.60 6.97 38.16
N SER A 276 73.60 6.36 38.81
CA SER A 276 72.51 7.08 39.49
C SER A 276 72.72 7.22 41.01
N HIS A 277 73.94 7.03 41.49
CA HIS A 277 74.34 7.28 42.88
C HIS A 277 75.72 7.97 42.92
N GLU A 278 75.78 9.21 42.44
CA GLU A 278 76.69 10.26 42.92
C GLU A 278 75.98 11.62 42.81
#